data_AF-A0A2P6G6R6-F1
#
_entry.id   AF-A0A2P6G6R6-F1
#
_cell.length_a   1.000
_cell.length_b   1.000
_cell.length_c   1.000
_cell.angle_alpha   90.00
_cell.angle_beta   90.00
_cell.angle_gamma   90.00
#
_symmetry.space_group_name_H-M   'P 1'
#
loop_
_entity.id
_entity.type
_entity.pdbx_description
1 polymer ?
#
loop_
_entity_poly.entity_id
_entity_poly.type
_entity_poly.pdbx_seq_one_letter_code
_entity_poly.pdbx_strand_id
1 'polypeptide(L)'
;MEKSGVLSTFEKSARKNFIFVVLNDFSLIAFANAIEPLRLANRMAGKELYTWTVSSSNTSSEVKCSNYSVIKVNDNLPEIAREDTIIVCGGTNIRDNTTKQLLSWLRKESRKGVDIGGLCTAAYSLAKAGLLSDKTCTIHWENREAFLEEFPGIEL
;
A
#
# COMPACT_ATOMS: atom_id res chain seq x y z
N MET A 1 38.83 -30.46 19.26
CA MET A 1 39.09 -29.04 19.56
C MET A 1 38.33 -28.21 18.56
N GLU A 2 37.52 -27.30 19.08
CA GLU A 2 36.52 -26.45 18.42
C GLU A 2 37.07 -25.49 17.36
N LYS A 3 36.20 -25.09 16.43
CA LYS A 3 35.61 -23.74 16.27
C LYS A 3 34.44 -23.90 15.27
N SER A 4 33.15 -23.99 15.62
CA SER A 4 32.30 -23.10 16.44
C SER A 4 32.36 -21.64 15.97
N GLY A 5 31.27 -21.13 15.39
CA GLY A 5 30.92 -19.71 15.60
C GLY A 5 30.57 -18.79 14.42
N VAL A 6 30.04 -19.25 13.27
CA VAL A 6 29.43 -18.33 12.27
C VAL A 6 28.03 -18.78 11.84
N LEU A 7 27.16 -19.02 12.83
CA LEU A 7 25.71 -19.12 12.65
C LEU A 7 25.05 -18.33 13.79
N SER A 8 25.14 -17.00 13.69
CA SER A 8 24.65 -16.00 14.65
C SER A 8 24.72 -14.68 13.86
N THR A 9 23.66 -14.06 13.35
CA THR A 9 22.35 -13.79 13.96
C THR A 9 21.36 -13.48 12.83
N PHE A 10 20.59 -14.46 12.36
CA PHE A 10 19.30 -14.10 11.76
C PHE A 10 18.36 -13.94 12.94
N GLU A 11 18.21 -12.70 13.42
CA GLU A 11 17.08 -12.35 14.27
C GLU A 11 15.83 -13.00 13.67
N LYS A 12 15.01 -13.59 14.54
CA LYS A 12 13.70 -14.13 14.17
C LYS A 12 12.87 -12.94 13.69
N SER A 13 13.00 -12.56 12.42
CA SER A 13 12.27 -11.44 11.85
C SER A 13 10.80 -11.72 12.08
N ALA A 14 10.13 -10.84 12.83
CA ALA A 14 8.70 -10.94 13.03
C ALA A 14 8.01 -10.97 11.65
N ARG A 15 6.95 -11.78 11.55
CA ARG A 15 6.11 -11.85 10.35
C ARG A 15 5.58 -10.45 10.06
N LYS A 16 5.81 -9.95 8.83
CA LYS A 16 5.32 -8.62 8.42
C LYS A 16 3.93 -8.74 7.84
N ASN A 17 3.06 -7.80 8.18
CA ASN A 17 1.67 -7.79 7.72
C ASN A 17 1.40 -6.58 6.81
N PHE A 18 0.78 -6.83 5.66
CA PHE A 18 0.47 -5.81 4.67
C PHE A 18 -1.04 -5.59 4.55
N ILE A 19 -1.45 -4.33 4.58
CA ILE A 19 -2.84 -3.94 4.43
C ILE A 19 -2.98 -3.24 3.07
N PHE A 20 -3.44 -3.98 2.07
CA PHE A 20 -3.71 -3.42 0.75
C PHE A 20 -5.07 -2.73 0.77
N VAL A 21 -5.07 -1.40 0.65
CA VAL A 21 -6.28 -0.60 0.52
C VAL A 21 -6.53 -0.33 -0.96
N VAL A 22 -7.47 -1.03 -1.57
CA VAL A 22 -7.79 -0.89 -3.00
C VAL A 22 -8.92 0.13 -3.19
N LEU A 23 -8.68 1.07 -4.10
CA LEU A 23 -9.67 2.07 -4.52
C LEU A 23 -10.43 1.58 -5.76
N ASN A 24 -11.58 2.17 -6.07
CA ASN A 24 -12.24 1.85 -7.34
C ASN A 24 -11.31 2.17 -8.52
N ASP A 25 -11.43 1.38 -9.57
CA ASP A 25 -10.64 1.48 -10.79
C ASP A 25 -9.11 1.40 -10.56
N PHE A 26 -8.67 0.74 -9.48
CA PHE A 26 -7.25 0.54 -9.23
C PHE A 26 -6.59 -0.32 -10.31
N SER A 27 -5.27 -0.14 -10.49
CA SER A 27 -4.48 -0.91 -11.45
C SER A 27 -4.24 -2.34 -10.95
N LEU A 28 -4.89 -3.32 -11.58
CA LEU A 28 -4.74 -4.74 -11.22
C LEU A 28 -3.28 -5.20 -11.31
N ILE A 29 -2.55 -4.76 -12.34
CA ILE A 29 -1.15 -5.15 -12.53
C ILE A 29 -0.24 -4.58 -11.44
N ALA A 30 -0.47 -3.33 -11.01
CA ALA A 30 0.31 -2.73 -9.92
C ALA A 30 0.09 -3.48 -8.60
N PHE A 31 -1.17 -3.81 -8.29
CA PHE A 31 -1.52 -4.61 -7.13
C PHE A 31 -0.93 -6.03 -7.19
N ALA A 32 -1.12 -6.74 -8.32
CA ALA A 32 -0.60 -8.08 -8.52
C ALA A 32 0.93 -8.15 -8.36
N ASN A 33 1.64 -7.16 -8.91
CA ASN A 33 3.10 -7.06 -8.78
C ASN A 33 3.58 -6.81 -7.34
N ALA A 34 2.73 -6.27 -6.46
CA ALA A 34 3.09 -6.06 -5.07
C ALA A 34 2.78 -7.28 -4.19
N ILE A 35 1.63 -7.94 -4.41
CA ILE A 35 1.18 -9.07 -3.58
C ILE A 35 1.86 -10.40 -3.97
N GLU A 36 2.12 -10.63 -5.26
CA GLU A 36 2.67 -11.91 -5.74
C GLU A 36 4.09 -12.19 -5.24
N PRO A 37 5.01 -11.20 -5.14
CA PRO A 37 6.32 -11.43 -4.53
C PRO A 37 6.22 -11.85 -3.05
N LEU A 38 5.26 -11.32 -2.28
CA LEU A 38 5.05 -11.73 -0.88
C LEU A 38 4.64 -13.20 -0.80
N ARG A 39 3.69 -13.61 -1.66
CA ARG A 39 3.25 -15.01 -1.79
C ARG A 39 4.39 -15.94 -2.22
N LEU A 40 5.18 -15.51 -3.20
CA LEU A 40 6.31 -16.30 -3.69
C LEU A 40 7.41 -16.42 -2.63
N ALA A 41 7.73 -15.35 -1.90
CA ALA A 41 8.69 -15.37 -0.82
C ALA A 41 8.30 -16.34 0.29
N ASN A 42 7.02 -16.35 0.69
CA ASN A 42 6.50 -17.34 1.64
C ASN A 42 6.69 -18.78 1.13
N ARG A 43 6.36 -19.02 -0.15
CA ARG A 43 6.52 -20.34 -0.78
C ARG A 43 7.98 -20.79 -0.78
N MET A 44 8.90 -19.90 -1.15
CA MET A 44 10.34 -20.21 -1.21
C MET A 44 10.94 -20.42 0.18
N ALA A 45 10.46 -19.70 1.19
CA ALA A 45 10.93 -19.82 2.56
C ALA A 45 10.35 -21.03 3.31
N GLY A 46 9.28 -21.66 2.79
CA GLY A 46 8.57 -22.76 3.46
C GLY A 46 7.87 -22.32 4.76
N LYS A 47 7.66 -21.02 4.97
CA LYS A 47 7.01 -20.43 6.15
C LYS A 47 6.39 -19.09 5.82
N GLU A 48 5.44 -18.63 6.65
CA GLU A 48 4.82 -17.31 6.52
C GLU A 48 5.77 -16.21 7.01
N LEU A 49 6.51 -15.61 6.08
CA LEU A 49 7.28 -14.38 6.30
C LEU A 49 6.37 -13.15 6.24
N TYR A 50 5.35 -13.22 5.39
CA TYR A 50 4.42 -12.13 5.08
C TYR A 50 2.97 -12.58 5.18
N THR A 51 2.11 -11.72 5.71
CA THR A 51 0.65 -11.85 5.58
C THR A 51 0.09 -10.61 4.94
N TRP A 52 -1.14 -10.71 4.42
CA TRP A 52 -1.81 -9.56 3.87
C TRP A 52 -3.33 -9.66 4.00
N THR A 53 -3.98 -8.50 4.02
CA THR A 53 -5.42 -8.35 3.82
C THR A 53 -5.68 -7.36 2.68
N VAL A 54 -6.84 -7.49 2.05
CA VAL A 54 -7.31 -6.55 1.01
C VAL A 54 -8.58 -5.91 1.52
N SER A 55 -8.56 -4.59 1.65
CA SER A 55 -9.64 -3.77 2.20
C SER A 55 -9.99 -2.64 1.24
N SER A 56 -11.19 -2.10 1.38
CA SER A 56 -11.60 -0.89 0.67
C SER A 56 -12.33 0.07 1.61
N SER A 57 -12.33 1.36 1.25
CA SER A 57 -13.20 2.35 1.91
C SER A 57 -14.66 2.27 1.46
N ASN A 58 -14.97 1.46 0.46
CA ASN A 58 -16.33 1.27 -0.03
C ASN A 58 -17.14 0.37 0.90
N THR A 59 -18.46 0.52 0.90
CA THR A 59 -19.40 -0.35 1.62
C THR A 59 -19.71 -1.67 0.87
N SER A 60 -18.96 -1.95 -0.19
CA SER A 60 -19.11 -3.16 -1.01
C SER A 60 -17.98 -4.12 -0.68
N SER A 61 -18.29 -5.42 -0.58
CA SER A 61 -17.30 -6.49 -0.46
C SER A 61 -16.57 -6.80 -1.77
N GLU A 62 -16.79 -5.99 -2.80
CA GLU A 62 -16.20 -6.12 -4.12
C GLU A 62 -15.76 -4.75 -4.66
N VAL A 63 -14.59 -4.73 -5.31
CA VAL A 63 -14.02 -3.55 -5.98
C VAL A 63 -13.66 -3.89 -7.41
N LYS A 64 -14.09 -3.04 -8.34
CA LYS A 64 -13.78 -3.14 -9.76
C LYS A 64 -12.42 -2.50 -10.05
N CYS A 65 -11.57 -3.22 -10.78
CA CYS A 65 -10.27 -2.76 -11.26
C CYS A 65 -10.43 -1.92 -12.54
N SER A 66 -9.38 -1.19 -12.96
CA SER A 66 -9.38 -0.43 -14.22
C SER A 66 -9.57 -1.29 -15.48
N ASN A 67 -9.26 -2.59 -15.40
CA ASN A 67 -9.48 -3.56 -16.49
C ASN A 67 -10.83 -4.30 -16.38
N TYR A 68 -11.77 -3.80 -15.57
CA TYR A 68 -13.10 -4.37 -15.34
C TYR A 68 -13.16 -5.69 -14.57
N SER A 69 -12.02 -6.26 -14.16
CA SER A 69 -12.01 -7.39 -13.22
C SER A 69 -12.52 -6.96 -11.84
N VAL A 70 -13.11 -7.88 -11.09
CA VAL A 70 -13.63 -7.61 -9.74
C VAL A 70 -12.86 -8.43 -8.70
N ILE A 71 -12.41 -7.76 -7.64
CA ILE A 71 -11.74 -8.42 -6.50
C ILE A 71 -12.61 -8.30 -5.25
N LYS A 72 -12.67 -9.39 -4.47
CA LYS A 72 -13.29 -9.39 -3.15
C LYS A 72 -12.40 -8.72 -2.11
N VAL A 73 -13.03 -7.91 -1.26
CA VAL A 73 -12.36 -7.12 -0.23
C VAL A 73 -13.11 -7.21 1.08
N ASN A 74 -12.42 -6.89 2.17
CA ASN A 74 -13.08 -6.48 3.40
C ASN A 74 -13.72 -5.10 3.16
N ASP A 75 -15.00 -4.97 3.50
CA ASP A 75 -15.88 -3.82 3.21
C ASP A 75 -15.71 -2.65 4.20
N ASN A 76 -14.50 -2.51 4.75
CA ASN A 76 -14.12 -1.43 5.64
C ASN A 76 -12.61 -1.17 5.65
N LEU A 77 -12.25 0.05 6.07
CA LEU A 77 -10.88 0.39 6.44
C LEU A 77 -10.61 -0.16 7.85
N PRO A 78 -9.64 -1.08 8.02
CA PRO A 78 -9.43 -1.74 9.30
C PRO A 78 -8.69 -0.84 10.29
N GLU A 79 -8.69 -1.24 11.56
CA GLU A 79 -7.72 -0.72 12.52
C GLU A 79 -6.34 -1.30 12.24
N ILE A 80 -5.32 -0.46 12.35
CA ILE A 80 -3.96 -0.80 11.97
C ILE A 80 -3.08 -0.86 13.21
N ALA A 81 -2.30 -1.94 13.32
CA ALA A 81 -1.24 -2.11 14.30
C ALA A 81 0.03 -1.37 13.85
N ARG A 82 0.89 -1.00 14.80
CA ARG A 82 2.09 -0.20 14.49
C ARG A 82 3.04 -0.91 13.53
N GLU A 83 3.09 -2.24 13.59
CA GLU A 83 3.97 -3.10 12.82
C GLU A 83 3.43 -3.47 11.42
N ASP A 84 2.20 -3.04 11.11
CA ASP A 84 1.62 -3.23 9.78
C ASP A 84 2.26 -2.30 8.75
N THR A 85 2.07 -2.63 7.47
CA THR A 85 2.42 -1.76 6.35
C THR A 85 1.19 -1.53 5.48
N ILE A 86 0.77 -0.29 5.32
CA ILE A 86 -0.38 0.07 4.49
C ILE A 86 0.10 0.33 3.05
N ILE A 87 -0.58 -0.27 2.07
CA ILE A 87 -0.33 -0.04 0.66
C ILE A 87 -1.62 0.41 -0.02
N VAL A 88 -1.71 1.68 -0.38
CA VAL A 88 -2.86 2.23 -1.12
C VAL A 88 -2.70 1.91 -2.60
N CYS A 89 -3.69 1.25 -3.20
CA CYS A 89 -3.67 0.88 -4.61
C CYS A 89 -4.58 1.81 -5.41
N GLY A 90 -3.96 2.68 -6.20
CA GLY A 90 -4.65 3.60 -7.11
C GLY A 90 -4.74 3.06 -8.54
N GLY A 91 -5.45 3.81 -9.38
CA GLY A 91 -5.53 3.57 -10.82
C GLY A 91 -6.16 4.77 -11.52
N THR A 92 -7.16 4.55 -12.37
CA THR A 92 -7.85 5.64 -13.06
C THR A 92 -8.80 6.37 -12.10
N ASN A 93 -9.23 7.58 -12.47
CA ASN A 93 -10.18 8.38 -11.68
C ASN A 93 -9.73 8.63 -10.22
N ILE A 94 -8.41 8.71 -9.98
CA ILE A 94 -7.86 8.78 -8.61
C ILE A 94 -8.38 9.96 -7.79
N ARG A 95 -8.73 11.07 -8.44
CA ARG A 95 -9.31 12.25 -7.80
C ARG A 95 -10.65 11.93 -7.16
N ASP A 96 -11.54 11.28 -7.90
CA ASP A 96 -12.88 10.88 -7.45
C ASP A 96 -12.81 9.78 -6.40
N ASN A 97 -11.82 8.89 -6.55
CA ASN A 97 -11.60 7.76 -5.65
C ASN A 97 -10.83 8.14 -4.37
N THR A 98 -10.32 9.37 -4.28
CA THR A 98 -9.67 9.90 -3.06
C THR A 98 -10.71 10.56 -2.17
N THR A 99 -11.39 9.75 -1.36
CA THR A 99 -12.51 10.21 -0.51
C THR A 99 -12.05 10.90 0.77
N LYS A 100 -12.93 11.72 1.37
CA LYS A 100 -12.67 12.32 2.70
C LYS A 100 -12.44 11.25 3.78
N GLN A 101 -13.14 10.12 3.69
CA GLN A 101 -12.99 8.99 4.60
C GLN A 101 -11.59 8.38 4.50
N LEU A 102 -11.11 8.10 3.27
CA LEU A 102 -9.76 7.60 3.02
C LEU A 102 -8.71 8.58 3.58
N LEU A 103 -8.84 9.88 3.27
CA LEU A 103 -7.89 10.90 3.74
C LEU A 103 -7.85 11.01 5.27
N SER A 104 -9.00 10.97 5.93
CA SER A 104 -9.10 11.01 7.39
C SER A 104 -8.43 9.78 8.01
N TRP A 105 -8.69 8.60 7.46
CA TRP A 105 -8.10 7.35 7.89
C TRP A 105 -6.58 7.33 7.70
N LEU A 106 -6.07 7.68 6.51
CA LEU A 106 -4.62 7.74 6.25
C LEU A 106 -3.88 8.66 7.24
N ARG A 107 -4.44 9.84 7.54
CA ARG A 107 -3.87 10.76 8.52
C ARG A 107 -3.91 10.19 9.94
N LYS A 108 -4.99 9.47 10.31
CA LYS A 108 -5.12 8.80 11.61
C LYS A 108 -4.04 7.72 11.76
N GLU A 109 -3.90 6.85 10.78
CA GLU A 109 -2.96 5.73 10.86
C GLU A 109 -1.50 6.19 10.73
N SER A 110 -1.22 7.23 9.93
CA SER A 110 0.10 7.85 9.86
C SER A 110 0.58 8.38 11.23
N ARG A 111 -0.31 8.97 12.04
CA ARG A 111 0.04 9.45 13.40
C ARG A 111 0.44 8.34 14.36
N LYS A 112 0.11 7.08 14.07
CA LYS A 112 0.58 5.92 14.85
C LYS A 112 2.01 5.49 14.50
N GLY A 113 2.60 6.08 13.45
CA GLY A 113 3.94 5.74 12.97
C GLY A 113 3.98 4.46 12.13
N VAL A 114 2.87 4.09 11.49
CA VAL A 114 2.77 2.96 10.56
C VAL A 114 3.42 3.34 9.23
N ASP A 115 4.07 2.38 8.57
CA ASP A 115 4.58 2.57 7.21
C ASP A 115 3.43 2.63 6.19
N ILE A 116 3.44 3.65 5.33
CA ILE A 116 2.40 3.86 4.32
C ILE A 116 3.03 4.08 2.95
N GLY A 117 2.66 3.25 1.99
CA GLY A 117 3.05 3.36 0.59
C GLY A 117 1.84 3.49 -0.36
N GLY A 118 2.13 3.87 -1.60
CA GLY A 118 1.13 4.01 -2.66
C GLY A 118 1.60 3.35 -3.95
N LEU A 119 0.69 2.68 -4.65
CA LEU A 119 0.93 2.08 -5.96
C LEU A 119 0.19 2.83 -7.06
N CYS A 120 0.81 2.88 -8.24
CA CYS A 120 0.28 3.57 -9.42
C CYS A 120 0.03 5.06 -9.14
N THR A 121 -1.23 5.49 -9.18
CA THR A 121 -1.63 6.89 -8.96
C THR A 121 -1.86 7.23 -7.49
N ALA A 122 -1.75 6.27 -6.55
CA ALA A 122 -2.04 6.51 -5.14
C ALA A 122 -1.12 7.53 -4.45
N ALA A 123 0.03 7.88 -5.06
CA ALA A 123 0.82 9.03 -4.65
C ALA A 123 -0.04 10.31 -4.56
N TYR A 124 -1.04 10.47 -5.45
CA TYR A 124 -2.05 11.54 -5.35
C TYR A 124 -2.79 11.52 -4.01
N SER A 125 -3.31 10.36 -3.59
CA SER A 125 -4.06 10.25 -2.33
C SER A 125 -3.16 10.51 -1.12
N LEU A 126 -1.90 10.05 -1.16
CA LEU A 126 -0.91 10.31 -0.11
C LEU A 126 -0.51 11.79 -0.04
N ALA A 127 -0.29 12.44 -1.19
CA ALA A 127 -0.04 13.88 -1.28
C ALA A 127 -1.22 14.68 -0.71
N LYS A 128 -2.45 14.34 -1.12
CA LYS A 128 -3.67 14.98 -0.62
C LYS A 128 -3.89 14.76 0.88
N ALA A 129 -3.39 13.64 1.41
CA ALA A 129 -3.39 13.37 2.85
C ALA A 129 -2.30 14.16 3.61
N GLY A 130 -1.34 14.76 2.91
CA GLY A 130 -0.21 15.51 3.47
C GLY A 130 0.98 14.62 3.87
N LEU A 131 1.02 13.38 3.38
CA LEU A 131 1.96 12.35 3.83
C LEU A 131 3.28 12.31 3.03
N LEU A 132 3.38 13.11 1.97
CA LEU A 132 4.53 13.16 1.08
C LEU A 132 5.37 14.43 1.24
N SER A 133 5.02 15.30 2.19
CA SER A 133 5.85 16.46 2.54
C SER A 133 7.23 15.97 2.96
N ASP A 134 8.28 16.51 2.35
CA ASP A 134 9.69 16.13 2.59
C ASP A 134 10.03 14.67 2.22
N LYS A 135 9.28 14.05 1.31
CA LYS A 135 9.55 12.71 0.77
C LYS A 135 9.70 12.76 -0.75
N THR A 136 10.66 12.00 -1.27
CA THR A 136 10.71 11.66 -2.70
C THR A 136 9.71 10.55 -2.99
N CYS A 137 8.93 10.68 -4.05
CA CYS A 137 7.93 9.67 -4.43
C CYS A 137 7.82 9.52 -5.94
N THR A 138 7.28 8.41 -6.43
CA THR A 138 6.96 8.27 -7.85
C THR A 138 5.46 8.27 -8.06
N ILE A 139 5.01 8.73 -9.22
CA ILE A 139 3.62 8.59 -9.67
C ILE A 139 3.61 8.02 -11.10
N HIS A 140 2.47 7.46 -11.52
CA HIS A 140 2.25 7.06 -12.90
C HIS A 140 2.65 8.18 -13.87
N TRP A 141 3.40 7.85 -14.92
CA TRP A 141 4.04 8.82 -15.82
C TRP A 141 3.06 9.80 -16.46
N GLU A 142 1.86 9.34 -16.82
CA GLU A 142 0.79 10.18 -17.38
C GLU A 142 0.28 11.25 -16.40
N ASN A 143 0.45 11.03 -15.09
CA ASN A 143 -0.05 11.93 -14.05
C ASN A 143 1.04 12.87 -13.52
N ARG A 144 2.28 12.75 -14.01
CA ARG A 144 3.44 13.46 -13.47
C ARG A 144 3.26 14.97 -13.46
N GLU A 145 2.90 15.56 -14.60
CA GLU A 145 2.79 17.01 -14.76
C GLU A 145 1.66 17.59 -13.90
N ALA A 146 0.45 17.04 -14.05
CA ALA A 146 -0.71 17.45 -13.27
C ALA A 146 -0.52 17.27 -11.76
N PHE A 147 0.26 16.28 -11.33
CA PHE A 147 0.59 16.07 -9.93
C PHE A 147 1.50 17.17 -9.39
N LEU A 148 2.56 17.53 -10.11
CA LEU A 148 3.48 18.59 -9.70
C LEU A 148 2.80 19.98 -9.70
N GLU A 149 1.86 20.21 -10.61
CA GLU A 149 1.07 21.45 -10.64
C GLU A 149 0.18 21.58 -9.40
N GLU A 150 -0.49 20.50 -8.98
CA GLU A 150 -1.38 20.54 -7.82
C GLU A 150 -0.66 20.51 -6.47
N PHE A 151 0.50 19.86 -6.39
CA PHE A 151 1.29 19.74 -5.17
C PHE A 151 2.68 20.37 -5.34
N PRO A 152 2.75 21.71 -5.49
CA PRO A 152 4.01 22.40 -5.61
C PRO A 152 4.82 22.21 -4.32
N GLY A 153 5.98 21.58 -4.43
CA GLY A 153 6.86 21.25 -3.29
C GLY A 153 7.05 19.77 -3.01
N ILE A 154 6.29 18.88 -3.67
CA ILE A 154 6.60 17.45 -3.65
C ILE A 154 7.70 17.15 -4.67
N GLU A 155 8.70 16.37 -4.23
CA GLU A 155 9.76 15.86 -5.10
C GLU A 155 9.35 14.51 -5.72
N LEU A 156 9.56 14.39 -7.03
CA LEU A 156 9.38 13.14 -7.78
C LEU A 156 10.69 12.47 -8.13
#